data_AF-A0A945KBW1-F1
#
_entry.id   AF-A0A945KBW1-F1
#
_cell.length_a   1.000
_cell.length_b   1.000
_cell.length_c   1.000
_cell.angle_alpha   90.00
_cell.angle_beta   90.00
_cell.angle_gamma   90.00
#
_symmetry.space_group_name_H-M   'P 1'
#
loop_
_entity.id
_entity.type
_entity.pdbx_description
1 polymer ?
#
loop_
_entity_poly.entity_id
_entity_poly.type
_entity_poly.pdbx_seq_one_letter_code
_entity_poly.pdbx_strand_id
1 'polypeptide(L)'
;MTLPIHNLDDFRNGLRISAQTEPTDPQPIIDHLEQRRENLKFEASLVPLSELHGWHNDPQSGALSHESGQFFAINGVRTKAGTAREVAEWDQPIITQPDGGILALACGLRGDEIYFLLQAKPEPGNIGYLQLSPTIQATRSNLRQAHKGKLPPLGELLLDDGEVITLYTASHNEEGGRFWRKTNENRILLVPDIDALAQPYDGQFIAASLSQIKALCLCDNVLSPFVKTIIAPF
;
A
#
# COMPACT_ATOMS: atom_id res chain seq x y z
N MET A 1 -16.20 27.30 -2.02
CA MET A 1 -16.43 27.64 -0.58
C MET A 1 -15.87 26.43 0.11
N THR A 2 -14.67 26.53 0.69
CA THR A 2 -13.87 25.36 1.11
C THR A 2 -14.71 24.40 1.94
N LEU A 3 -14.89 23.17 1.45
CA LEU A 3 -15.62 22.12 2.14
C LEU A 3 -14.89 21.81 3.46
N PRO A 4 -15.46 22.13 4.64
CA PRO A 4 -14.83 21.77 5.89
C PRO A 4 -14.91 20.24 6.04
N ILE A 5 -13.75 19.57 6.07
CA ILE A 5 -13.66 18.12 6.29
C ILE A 5 -13.08 17.92 7.69
N HIS A 6 -13.92 17.53 8.64
CA HIS A 6 -13.48 17.28 10.03
C HIS A 6 -13.62 15.83 10.45
N ASN A 7 -14.45 15.07 9.74
CA ASN A 7 -14.74 13.67 10.04
C ASN A 7 -15.03 12.87 8.76
N LEU A 8 -15.29 11.57 8.94
CA LEU A 8 -15.53 10.64 7.85
C LEU A 8 -16.80 10.94 7.03
N ASP A 9 -17.85 11.47 7.65
CA ASP A 9 -19.10 11.77 6.97
C ASP A 9 -18.98 13.04 6.12
N ASP A 10 -18.31 14.07 6.64
CA ASP A 10 -17.94 15.27 5.87
C ASP A 10 -17.10 14.86 4.66
N PHE A 11 -16.12 13.98 4.86
CA PHE A 11 -15.25 13.47 3.80
C PHE A 11 -16.03 12.73 2.72
N ARG A 12 -16.93 11.82 3.11
CA ARG A 12 -17.81 11.10 2.16
C ARG A 12 -18.69 12.06 1.37
N ASN A 13 -19.26 13.06 2.03
CA ASN A 13 -20.05 14.08 1.34
C ASN A 13 -19.18 14.90 0.38
N GLY A 14 -17.98 15.29 0.80
CA GLY A 14 -17.00 15.97 -0.03
C GLY A 14 -16.62 15.16 -1.27
N LEU A 15 -16.40 13.84 -1.14
CA LEU A 15 -16.14 12.96 -2.29
C LEU A 15 -17.31 12.94 -3.28
N ARG A 16 -18.56 12.93 -2.79
CA ARG A 16 -19.75 12.99 -3.66
C ARG A 16 -19.89 14.31 -4.40
N ILE A 17 -19.43 15.41 -3.80
CA ILE A 17 -19.43 16.74 -4.42
C ILE A 17 -18.28 16.82 -5.44
N SER A 18 -17.07 16.43 -5.05
CA SER A 18 -15.87 16.37 -5.90
C SER A 18 -16.12 15.57 -7.17
N ALA A 19 -16.79 14.41 -7.07
CA ALA A 19 -17.14 13.55 -8.19
C ALA A 19 -17.97 14.21 -9.32
N GLN A 20 -18.54 15.40 -9.09
CA GLN A 20 -19.32 16.13 -10.10
C GLN A 20 -18.45 16.96 -11.05
N THR A 21 -17.26 17.35 -10.61
CA THR A 21 -16.38 18.27 -11.35
C THR A 21 -14.96 17.74 -11.54
N GLU A 22 -14.53 16.79 -10.70
CA GLU A 22 -13.17 16.28 -10.71
C GLU A 22 -12.81 15.61 -12.05
N PRO A 23 -11.52 15.65 -12.44
CA PRO A 23 -11.07 14.96 -13.64
C PRO A 23 -11.35 13.46 -13.52
N THR A 24 -11.69 12.84 -14.65
CA THR A 24 -11.99 11.40 -14.72
C THR A 24 -10.99 10.64 -15.60
N ASP A 25 -10.31 11.34 -16.51
CA ASP A 25 -9.32 10.75 -17.42
C ASP A 25 -8.06 10.31 -16.65
N PRO A 26 -7.73 9.00 -16.63
CA PRO A 26 -6.54 8.51 -15.95
C PRO A 26 -5.25 8.77 -16.76
N GLN A 27 -5.34 9.12 -18.04
CA GLN A 27 -4.18 9.17 -18.95
C GLN A 27 -3.03 10.06 -18.45
N PRO A 28 -3.26 11.28 -17.91
CA PRO A 28 -2.16 12.11 -17.40
C PRO A 28 -1.37 11.44 -16.26
N ILE A 29 -2.02 10.60 -15.45
CA ILE A 29 -1.36 9.89 -14.34
C ILE A 29 -0.58 8.68 -14.89
N ILE A 30 -1.13 8.01 -15.90
CA ILE A 30 -0.44 6.91 -16.59
C ILE A 30 0.82 7.45 -17.28
N ASP A 31 0.72 8.55 -18.03
CA ASP A 31 1.85 9.18 -18.72
C ASP A 31 2.97 9.53 -17.73
N HIS A 32 2.61 10.10 -16.57
CA HIS A 32 3.55 10.37 -15.49
C HIS A 32 4.24 9.10 -14.96
N LEU A 33 3.50 8.01 -14.77
CA LEU A 33 4.05 6.73 -14.34
C LEU A 33 5.02 6.15 -15.39
N GLU A 34 4.67 6.19 -16.67
CA GLU A 34 5.51 5.69 -17.77
C GLU A 34 6.81 6.50 -17.90
N GLN A 35 6.73 7.84 -17.82
CA GLN A 35 7.92 8.69 -17.83
C GLN A 35 8.89 8.33 -16.68
N ARG A 36 8.36 7.95 -15.51
CA ARG A 36 9.20 7.48 -14.40
C ARG A 36 9.76 6.08 -14.64
N ARG A 37 9.01 5.18 -15.28
CA ARG A 37 9.50 3.84 -15.65
C ARG A 37 10.71 3.92 -16.58
N GLU A 38 10.69 4.82 -17.56
CA GLU A 38 11.82 5.03 -18.48
C GLU A 38 13.12 5.42 -17.76
N ASN A 39 13.01 6.11 -16.63
CA ASN A 39 14.15 6.61 -15.85
C ASN A 39 14.48 5.75 -14.62
N LEU A 40 13.72 4.67 -14.38
CA LEU A 40 13.88 3.85 -13.19
C LEU A 40 15.15 3.00 -13.28
N LYS A 41 16.06 3.20 -12.34
CA LYS A 41 17.24 2.35 -12.14
C LYS A 41 16.92 1.28 -11.09
N PHE A 42 16.24 0.22 -11.50
CA PHE A 42 15.86 -0.90 -10.63
C PHE A 42 15.89 -2.21 -11.43
N GLU A 43 16.53 -3.23 -10.86
CA GLU A 43 16.60 -4.56 -11.45
C GLU A 43 16.24 -5.60 -10.39
N ALA A 44 15.44 -6.59 -10.80
CA ALA A 44 15.18 -7.79 -10.01
C ALA A 44 15.32 -9.02 -10.92
N SER A 45 15.87 -10.09 -10.37
CA SER A 45 16.04 -11.37 -11.06
C SER A 45 15.64 -12.51 -10.14
N LEU A 46 15.18 -13.61 -10.74
CA LEU A 46 14.91 -14.83 -9.99
C LEU A 46 16.24 -15.49 -9.64
N VAL A 47 16.38 -15.87 -8.37
CA VAL A 47 17.51 -16.64 -7.85
C VAL A 47 17.02 -17.90 -7.15
N PRO A 48 17.81 -18.97 -7.10
CA PRO A 48 17.50 -20.13 -6.26
C PRO A 48 17.36 -19.73 -4.78
N LEU A 49 16.46 -20.38 -4.04
CA LEU A 49 16.30 -20.12 -2.59
C LEU A 49 17.60 -20.35 -1.80
N SER A 50 18.45 -21.28 -2.27
CA SER A 50 19.76 -21.58 -1.67
C SER A 50 20.79 -20.44 -1.82
N GLU A 51 20.53 -19.46 -2.69
CA GLU A 51 21.41 -18.31 -2.93
C GLU A 51 20.93 -17.05 -2.18
N LEU A 52 19.81 -17.13 -1.44
CA LEU A 52 19.29 -16.00 -0.68
C LEU A 52 20.24 -15.64 0.47
N HIS A 53 20.83 -14.45 0.38
CA HIS A 53 21.68 -13.93 1.44
C HIS A 53 20.88 -13.58 2.70
N GLY A 54 21.33 -14.06 3.86
CA GLY A 54 20.70 -13.81 5.15
C GLY A 54 19.40 -14.58 5.40
N TRP A 55 18.97 -15.44 4.48
CA TRP A 55 17.81 -16.31 4.65
C TRP A 55 18.24 -17.75 4.85
N HIS A 56 17.62 -18.42 5.83
CA HIS A 56 18.02 -19.76 6.25
C HIS A 56 16.80 -20.64 6.48
N ASN A 57 16.94 -21.94 6.22
CA ASN A 57 15.96 -22.94 6.60
C ASN A 57 16.22 -23.40 8.04
N ASP A 58 15.19 -23.34 8.88
CA ASP A 58 15.23 -23.93 10.21
C ASP A 58 15.30 -25.47 10.10
N PRO A 59 16.33 -26.15 10.66
CA PRO A 59 16.51 -27.60 10.47
C PRO A 59 15.39 -28.46 11.07
N GLN A 60 14.65 -27.95 12.04
CA GLN A 60 13.62 -28.72 12.75
C GLN A 60 12.24 -28.57 12.09
N SER A 61 11.86 -27.34 11.75
CA SER A 61 10.55 -26.99 11.19
C SER A 61 10.54 -26.89 9.66
N GLY A 62 11.72 -26.75 9.03
CA GLY A 62 11.87 -26.52 7.59
C GLY A 62 11.51 -25.10 7.15
N ALA A 63 11.12 -24.22 8.07
CA ALA A 63 10.71 -22.86 7.75
C ALA A 63 11.87 -22.03 7.17
N LEU A 64 11.60 -21.23 6.15
CA LEU A 64 12.55 -20.26 5.60
C LEU A 64 12.34 -18.91 6.26
N SER A 65 13.37 -18.33 6.87
CA SER A 65 13.28 -17.00 7.51
C SER A 65 14.60 -16.24 7.43
N HIS A 66 14.53 -14.91 7.52
CA HIS A 66 15.71 -14.07 7.56
C HIS A 66 16.37 -14.11 8.95
N GLU A 67 17.70 -14.11 9.01
CA GLU A 67 18.51 -14.19 10.24
C GLU A 67 18.25 -13.08 11.26
N SER A 68 17.81 -11.91 10.78
CA SER A 68 17.42 -10.79 11.65
C SER A 68 16.07 -10.99 12.36
N GLY A 69 15.30 -12.01 11.98
CA GLY A 69 13.92 -12.22 12.43
C GLY A 69 12.91 -11.21 11.86
N GLN A 70 13.32 -10.38 10.89
CA GLN A 70 12.48 -9.36 10.25
C GLN A 70 11.92 -9.86 8.90
N PHE A 71 11.20 -8.97 8.20
CA PHE A 71 10.49 -9.27 6.95
C PHE A 71 9.35 -10.26 7.16
N PHE A 72 9.49 -11.49 6.67
CA PHE A 72 8.50 -12.55 6.73
C PHE A 72 9.21 -13.89 6.84
N ALA A 73 8.43 -14.94 7.12
CA ALA A 73 8.88 -16.33 7.03
C ALA A 73 7.98 -17.11 6.06
N ILE A 74 8.50 -18.18 5.49
CA ILE A 74 7.72 -19.17 4.74
C ILE A 74 7.64 -20.43 5.59
N ASN A 75 6.42 -20.79 6.01
CA ASN A 75 6.13 -21.97 6.80
C ASN A 75 5.34 -22.99 5.97
N GLY A 76 5.39 -24.26 6.36
CA GLY A 76 4.43 -25.27 5.91
C GLY A 76 3.21 -25.28 6.83
N VAL A 77 2.01 -25.36 6.26
CA VAL A 77 0.77 -25.57 7.02
C VAL A 77 -0.03 -26.73 6.45
N ARG A 78 -0.64 -27.48 7.37
CA ARG A 78 -1.65 -28.50 7.08
C ARG A 78 -3.01 -27.94 7.42
N THR A 79 -3.88 -27.85 6.42
CA THR A 79 -5.23 -27.33 6.60
C THR A 79 -6.23 -28.46 6.45
N LYS A 80 -7.10 -28.60 7.46
CA LYS A 80 -8.27 -29.47 7.42
C LYS A 80 -9.49 -28.60 7.18
N ALA A 81 -10.18 -28.84 6.08
CA ALA A 81 -11.42 -28.16 5.78
C ALA A 81 -12.46 -28.45 6.87
N GLY A 82 -13.38 -27.49 7.07
CA GLY A 82 -14.62 -27.76 7.79
C GLY A 82 -15.54 -28.71 7.01
N THR A 83 -16.83 -28.69 7.28
CA THR A 83 -17.80 -29.53 6.56
C THR A 83 -17.99 -29.08 5.10
N ALA A 84 -18.12 -30.05 4.19
CA ALA A 84 -18.57 -29.89 2.79
C ALA A 84 -17.65 -29.11 1.82
N ARG A 85 -16.33 -29.29 1.89
CA ARG A 85 -15.40 -28.89 0.80
C ARG A 85 -15.04 -30.09 -0.09
N GLU A 86 -14.70 -29.80 -1.34
CA GLU A 86 -14.26 -30.81 -2.33
C GLU A 86 -12.94 -31.51 -1.94
N VAL A 87 -12.00 -30.75 -1.34
CA VAL A 87 -10.76 -31.27 -0.74
C VAL A 87 -10.86 -31.11 0.78
N ALA A 88 -10.77 -32.24 1.49
CA ALA A 88 -10.93 -32.29 2.94
C ALA A 88 -9.67 -31.85 3.71
N GLU A 89 -8.49 -32.06 3.14
CA GLU A 89 -7.21 -31.75 3.77
C GLU A 89 -6.13 -31.50 2.71
N TRP A 90 -5.24 -30.55 2.98
CA TRP A 90 -4.08 -30.29 2.12
C TRP A 90 -2.92 -29.67 2.90
N ASP A 91 -1.72 -29.79 2.32
CA ASP A 91 -0.52 -29.11 2.78
C ASP A 91 -0.13 -28.01 1.79
N GLN A 92 0.34 -26.87 2.29
CA GLN A 92 0.83 -25.79 1.45
C GLN A 92 1.90 -24.95 2.15
N PRO A 93 2.78 -24.26 1.40
CA PRO A 93 3.52 -23.13 1.95
C PRO A 93 2.58 -21.98 2.30
N ILE A 94 2.96 -21.21 3.31
CA ILE A 94 2.25 -20.00 3.72
C ILE A 94 3.25 -18.97 4.22
N ILE A 95 2.99 -17.70 3.91
CA ILE A 95 3.83 -16.58 4.31
C ILE A 95 3.34 -16.04 5.66
N THR A 96 4.23 -15.96 6.64
CA THR A 96 3.93 -15.44 7.98
C THR A 96 4.66 -14.13 8.21
N GLN A 97 3.92 -13.07 8.54
CA GLN A 97 4.46 -11.78 8.93
C GLN A 97 3.56 -11.18 10.04
N PRO A 98 3.84 -11.48 11.31
CA PRO A 98 2.89 -11.26 12.41
C PRO A 98 2.64 -9.78 12.71
N ASP A 99 3.63 -8.91 12.50
CA ASP A 99 3.53 -7.49 12.88
C ASP A 99 2.71 -6.64 11.90
N GLY A 100 2.37 -7.17 10.72
CA GLY A 100 1.64 -6.43 9.71
C GLY A 100 2.30 -5.10 9.33
N GLY A 101 1.50 -4.19 8.81
CA GLY A 101 1.92 -2.86 8.38
C GLY A 101 0.80 -1.84 8.42
N ILE A 102 1.16 -0.61 8.08
CA ILE A 102 0.23 0.49 7.85
C ILE A 102 0.28 0.84 6.36
N LEU A 103 -0.90 0.91 5.76
CA LEU A 103 -1.16 1.32 4.40
C LEU A 103 -2.01 2.59 4.47
N ALA A 104 -1.46 3.74 4.09
CA ALA A 104 -2.15 5.02 4.22
C ALA A 104 -2.19 5.78 2.90
N LEU A 105 -3.36 6.37 2.62
CA LEU A 105 -3.54 7.39 1.59
C LEU A 105 -3.67 8.75 2.27
N ALA A 106 -2.76 9.66 1.95
CA ALA A 106 -2.93 11.08 2.20
C ALA A 106 -3.88 11.68 1.17
N CYS A 107 -4.73 12.59 1.61
CA CYS A 107 -5.66 13.34 0.78
C CYS A 107 -5.75 14.78 1.25
N GLY A 108 -6.23 15.65 0.39
CA GLY A 108 -6.47 17.05 0.69
C GLY A 108 -7.17 17.75 -0.46
N LEU A 109 -7.42 19.04 -0.28
CA LEU A 109 -8.21 19.82 -1.21
C LEU A 109 -7.34 20.49 -2.27
N ARG A 110 -7.79 20.45 -3.52
CA ARG A 110 -7.37 21.37 -4.58
C ARG A 110 -8.59 22.18 -5.02
N GLY A 111 -8.69 23.42 -4.53
CA GLY A 111 -9.93 24.19 -4.63
C GLY A 111 -11.04 23.52 -3.82
N ASP A 112 -12.13 23.13 -4.49
CA ASP A 112 -13.29 22.47 -3.87
C ASP A 112 -13.31 20.93 -4.13
N GLU A 113 -12.24 20.36 -4.70
CA GLU A 113 -12.12 18.94 -5.05
C GLU A 113 -11.14 18.19 -4.14
N ILE A 114 -11.42 16.92 -3.87
CA ILE A 114 -10.57 16.05 -3.05
C ILE A 114 -9.64 15.24 -3.95
N TYR A 115 -8.34 15.34 -3.68
CA TYR A 115 -7.32 14.54 -4.35
C TYR A 115 -6.58 13.67 -3.33
N PHE A 116 -6.15 12.50 -3.79
CA PHE A 116 -5.35 11.55 -3.05
C PHE A 116 -3.93 11.52 -3.60
N LEU A 117 -2.94 11.37 -2.73
CA LEU A 117 -1.55 11.32 -3.13
C LEU A 117 -1.08 9.88 -3.32
N LEU A 118 -0.84 9.46 -4.56
CA LEU A 118 -0.32 8.13 -4.88
C LEU A 118 1.21 8.16 -4.96
N GLN A 119 1.85 7.08 -4.51
CA GLN A 119 3.30 6.90 -4.61
C GLN A 119 3.65 6.02 -5.81
N ALA A 120 4.43 6.52 -6.77
CA ALA A 120 5.09 5.68 -7.75
C ALA A 120 6.21 4.88 -7.05
N LYS A 121 5.90 3.63 -6.68
CA LYS A 121 6.73 2.80 -5.80
C LYS A 121 7.28 1.58 -6.54
N PRO A 122 8.63 1.42 -6.60
CA PRO A 122 9.21 0.22 -7.18
C PRO A 122 9.12 -0.93 -6.18
N GLU A 123 8.65 -2.09 -6.63
CA GLU A 123 8.70 -3.34 -5.87
C GLU A 123 9.20 -4.48 -6.78
N PRO A 124 10.05 -5.39 -6.27
CA PRO A 124 10.65 -6.45 -7.08
C PRO A 124 9.63 -7.44 -7.66
N GLY A 125 8.43 -7.54 -7.06
CA GLY A 125 7.35 -8.39 -7.54
C GLY A 125 6.40 -7.72 -8.55
N ASN A 126 6.54 -6.43 -8.81
CA ASN A 126 5.66 -5.72 -9.74
C ASN A 126 6.03 -6.02 -11.19
N ILE A 127 5.02 -6.27 -12.02
CA ILE A 127 5.16 -6.23 -13.47
C ILE A 127 5.48 -4.78 -13.87
N GLY A 128 6.60 -4.55 -14.54
CA GLY A 128 7.13 -3.22 -14.86
C GLY A 128 7.83 -2.52 -13.68
N TYR A 129 8.03 -3.21 -12.56
CA TYR A 129 8.66 -2.76 -11.30
C TYR A 129 7.98 -1.60 -10.57
N LEU A 130 7.55 -0.56 -11.27
CA LEU A 130 6.93 0.65 -10.72
C LEU A 130 5.41 0.58 -10.88
N GLN A 131 4.68 0.71 -9.77
CA GLN A 131 3.22 0.88 -9.76
C GLN A 131 2.84 2.03 -8.83
N LEU A 132 1.61 2.52 -8.98
CA LEU A 132 1.03 3.51 -8.07
C LEU A 132 0.50 2.80 -6.83
N SER A 133 1.11 3.11 -5.69
CA SER A 133 0.83 2.55 -4.38
C SER A 133 0.24 3.61 -3.44
N PRO A 134 -0.24 3.23 -2.24
CA PRO A 134 -0.63 4.19 -1.23
C PRO A 134 0.51 5.18 -0.92
N THR A 135 0.17 6.37 -0.44
CA THR A 135 1.15 7.39 -0.05
C THR A 135 2.22 6.81 0.87
N ILE A 136 1.79 6.01 1.83
CA ILE A 136 2.68 5.34 2.79
C ILE A 136 2.34 3.87 2.80
N GLN A 137 3.35 3.05 2.58
CA GLN A 137 3.28 1.59 2.72
C GLN A 137 4.50 1.15 3.53
N ALA A 138 4.26 0.79 4.79
CA ALA A 138 5.32 0.51 5.74
C ALA A 138 4.95 -0.63 6.69
N THR A 139 5.90 -1.53 6.98
CA THR A 139 5.75 -2.49 8.07
C THR A 139 5.94 -1.78 9.42
N ARG A 140 5.36 -2.34 10.49
CA ARG A 140 5.57 -1.77 11.83
C ARG A 140 7.04 -1.79 12.26
N SER A 141 7.83 -2.77 11.80
CA SER A 141 9.27 -2.83 12.05
C SER A 141 10.03 -1.66 11.42
N ASN A 142 9.65 -1.26 10.21
CA ASN A 142 10.24 -0.11 9.51
C ASN A 142 9.87 1.21 10.22
N LEU A 143 8.62 1.35 10.66
CA LEU A 143 8.15 2.53 11.39
C LEU A 143 8.84 2.71 12.75
N ARG A 144 9.15 1.60 13.43
CA ARG A 144 9.91 1.62 14.70
C ARG A 144 11.40 1.92 14.52
N GLN A 145 11.86 2.12 13.27
CA GLN A 145 13.28 2.28 12.92
C GLN A 145 14.17 1.21 13.58
N ALA A 146 13.67 -0.04 13.69
CA ALA A 146 14.40 -1.13 14.35
C ALA A 146 15.78 -1.39 13.71
N HIS A 147 15.96 -0.94 12.46
CA HIS A 147 17.20 -1.01 11.68
C HIS A 147 18.06 0.26 11.73
N LYS A 148 17.72 1.27 12.55
CA LYS A 148 18.28 2.65 12.49
C LYS A 148 18.13 3.30 11.10
N GLY A 149 17.22 2.78 10.29
CA GLY A 149 16.93 3.26 8.95
C GLY A 149 16.10 4.54 8.97
N LYS A 150 16.07 5.24 7.83
CA LYS A 150 15.18 6.40 7.65
C LYS A 150 13.72 5.94 7.65
N LEU A 151 12.81 6.80 8.10
CA LEU A 151 11.39 6.62 7.86
C LEU A 151 11.14 6.49 6.35
N PRO A 152 10.12 5.72 5.94
CA PRO A 152 9.68 5.74 4.55
C PRO A 152 9.29 7.17 4.17
N PRO A 153 9.36 7.54 2.87
CA PRO A 153 8.84 8.82 2.39
C PRO A 153 7.46 9.11 2.97
N LEU A 154 7.29 10.31 3.53
CA LEU A 154 6.05 10.77 4.18
C LEU A 154 5.61 9.96 5.41
N GLY A 155 6.47 9.10 5.96
CA GLY A 155 6.17 8.28 7.13
C GLY A 155 5.88 9.09 8.40
N GLU A 156 6.37 10.33 8.46
CA GLU A 156 6.07 11.31 9.51
C GLU A 156 4.58 11.61 9.65
N LEU A 157 3.78 11.48 8.57
CA LEU A 157 2.32 11.67 8.64
C LEU A 157 1.59 10.64 9.49
N LEU A 158 2.28 9.55 9.86
CA LEU A 158 1.75 8.54 10.79
C LEU A 158 2.02 8.89 12.26
N LEU A 159 2.80 9.94 12.50
CA LEU A 159 3.06 10.47 13.83
C LEU A 159 1.93 11.43 14.22
N ASP A 160 1.58 11.45 15.50
CA ASP A 160 0.51 12.30 16.04
C ASP A 160 1.09 13.67 16.42
N ASP A 161 1.20 14.57 15.44
CA ASP A 161 1.76 15.92 15.59
C ASP A 161 0.74 17.06 15.46
N GLY A 162 -0.52 16.74 15.18
CA GLY A 162 -1.68 17.65 15.25
C GLY A 162 -2.06 18.36 13.93
N GLU A 163 -1.26 18.26 12.87
CA GLU A 163 -1.60 18.86 11.57
C GLU A 163 -2.34 17.89 10.63
N VAL A 164 -2.20 16.58 10.88
CA VAL A 164 -2.81 15.51 10.08
C VAL A 164 -4.04 14.95 10.78
N ILE A 165 -5.18 14.91 10.07
CA ILE A 165 -6.42 14.32 10.60
C ILE A 165 -6.60 12.91 10.03
N THR A 166 -6.68 11.90 10.89
CA THR A 166 -7.04 10.54 10.47
C THR A 166 -8.55 10.43 10.28
N LEU A 167 -9.01 10.39 9.02
CA LEU A 167 -10.42 10.32 8.67
C LEU A 167 -11.00 8.90 8.76
N TYR A 168 -10.17 7.90 8.46
CA TYR A 168 -10.56 6.50 8.42
C TYR A 168 -9.42 5.61 8.89
N THR A 169 -9.76 4.58 9.67
CA THR A 169 -8.85 3.51 10.07
C THR A 169 -9.60 2.18 10.07
N ALA A 170 -9.07 1.17 9.41
CA ALA A 170 -9.59 -0.19 9.48
C ALA A 170 -8.50 -1.26 9.31
N SER A 171 -8.67 -2.37 10.00
CA SER A 171 -7.81 -3.55 9.83
C SER A 171 -8.37 -4.45 8.72
N HIS A 172 -7.60 -4.68 7.66
CA HIS A 172 -7.96 -5.62 6.58
C HIS A 172 -6.95 -6.77 6.51
N ASN A 173 -7.46 -7.96 6.23
CA ASN A 173 -6.63 -9.14 6.03
C ASN A 173 -6.15 -9.22 4.59
N GLU A 174 -4.91 -9.68 4.42
CA GLU A 174 -4.37 -10.04 3.12
C GLU A 174 -4.92 -11.40 2.63
N GLU A 175 -4.49 -11.83 1.45
CA GLU A 175 -4.94 -13.07 0.82
C GLU A 175 -4.69 -14.30 1.71
N GLY A 176 -5.75 -14.82 2.33
CA GLY A 176 -5.67 -15.93 3.29
C GLY A 176 -5.21 -17.28 2.69
N GLY A 177 -5.18 -17.40 1.37
CA GLY A 177 -4.62 -18.57 0.67
C GLY A 177 -3.08 -18.54 0.54
N ARG A 178 -2.44 -17.41 0.87
CA ARG A 178 -0.98 -17.21 0.76
C ARG A 178 -0.37 -16.66 2.03
N PHE A 179 -1.11 -15.88 2.81
CA PHE A 179 -0.63 -15.27 4.03
C PHE A 179 -1.34 -15.83 5.27
N TRP A 180 -0.56 -16.16 6.29
CA TRP A 180 -1.08 -16.64 7.57
C TRP A 180 -1.52 -15.46 8.42
N ARG A 181 -2.84 -15.25 8.50
CA ARG A 181 -3.49 -14.25 9.39
C ARG A 181 -2.81 -12.88 9.35
N LYS A 182 -2.34 -12.47 8.17
CA LYS A 182 -1.66 -11.19 7.98
C LYS A 182 -2.71 -10.10 7.86
N THR A 183 -2.62 -9.13 8.75
CA THR A 183 -3.49 -7.97 8.78
C THR A 183 -2.66 -6.71 8.58
N ASN A 184 -3.15 -5.81 7.74
CA ASN A 184 -2.63 -4.46 7.59
C ASN A 184 -3.68 -3.46 8.07
N GLU A 185 -3.21 -2.37 8.67
CA GLU A 185 -4.05 -1.25 9.04
C GLU A 185 -4.11 -0.25 7.88
N ASN A 186 -5.32 0.01 7.39
CA ASN A 186 -5.59 0.91 6.28
C ASN A 186 -6.05 2.25 6.84
N ARG A 187 -5.45 3.35 6.37
CA ARG A 187 -5.79 4.71 6.81
C ARG A 187 -6.06 5.66 5.66
N ILE A 188 -6.94 6.64 5.92
CA ILE A 188 -7.03 7.87 5.13
C ILE A 188 -6.63 9.03 6.02
N LEU A 189 -5.64 9.80 5.56
CA LEU A 189 -5.06 10.92 6.26
C LEU A 189 -5.41 12.20 5.50
N LEU A 190 -6.08 13.14 6.14
CA LEU A 190 -6.29 14.48 5.61
C LEU A 190 -5.10 15.35 5.98
N VAL A 191 -4.45 15.94 4.98
CA VAL A 191 -3.31 16.83 5.15
C VAL A 191 -3.68 18.26 4.73
N PRO A 192 -3.01 19.29 5.27
CA PRO A 192 -3.32 20.69 4.95
C PRO A 192 -3.08 21.04 3.48
N ASP A 193 -2.00 20.52 2.88
CA ASP A 193 -1.58 20.83 1.51
C ASP A 193 -0.89 19.61 0.87
N ILE A 194 -1.57 18.97 -0.09
CA ILE A 194 -1.04 17.78 -0.77
C ILE A 194 0.09 18.11 -1.75
N ASP A 195 0.10 19.31 -2.30
CA ASP A 195 1.05 19.73 -3.33
C ASP A 195 2.39 20.09 -2.70
N ALA A 196 2.34 20.82 -1.58
CA ALA A 196 3.51 21.07 -0.74
C ALA A 196 4.15 19.76 -0.24
N LEU A 197 3.32 18.77 0.10
CA LEU A 197 3.78 17.45 0.55
C LEU A 197 4.50 16.66 -0.55
N ALA A 198 4.03 16.75 -1.79
CA ALA A 198 4.56 16.03 -2.94
C ALA A 198 5.83 16.68 -3.52
N GLN A 199 5.92 18.02 -3.46
CA GLN A 199 6.95 18.82 -4.11
C GLN A 199 8.40 18.36 -3.85
N PRO A 200 8.81 17.96 -2.62
CA PRO A 200 10.20 17.58 -2.34
C PRO A 200 10.65 16.27 -2.99
N TYR A 201 9.73 15.49 -3.55
CA TYR A 201 9.98 14.12 -3.97
C TYR A 201 10.10 13.94 -5.49
N ASP A 202 10.31 15.04 -6.22
CA ASP A 202 10.65 15.03 -7.66
C ASP A 202 9.74 14.10 -8.49
N GLY A 203 8.43 14.29 -8.33
CA GLY A 203 7.41 13.50 -9.03
C GLY A 203 7.23 12.06 -8.56
N GLN A 204 7.89 11.60 -7.49
CA GLN A 204 7.61 10.27 -6.92
C GLN A 204 6.16 10.15 -6.47
N PHE A 205 5.54 11.26 -6.10
CA PHE A 205 4.15 11.32 -5.72
C PHE A 205 3.34 12.06 -6.78
N ILE A 206 2.12 11.58 -7.04
CA ILE A 206 1.18 12.20 -7.96
C ILE A 206 -0.21 12.23 -7.33
N ALA A 207 -0.86 13.38 -7.40
CA ALA A 207 -2.22 13.53 -6.91
C ALA A 207 -3.23 13.06 -7.97
N ALA A 208 -4.25 12.33 -7.53
CA ALA A 208 -5.31 11.78 -8.37
C ALA A 208 -6.67 11.99 -7.70
N SER A 209 -7.69 12.31 -8.50
CA SER A 209 -9.08 12.33 -8.02
C SER A 209 -9.58 10.89 -7.74
N LEU A 210 -10.69 10.74 -7.01
CA LEU A 210 -11.27 9.41 -6.79
C LEU A 210 -11.69 8.75 -8.11
N SER A 211 -12.26 9.52 -9.04
CA SER A 211 -12.69 9.04 -10.35
C SER A 211 -11.51 8.56 -11.21
N GLN A 212 -10.39 9.29 -11.19
CA GLN A 212 -9.16 8.83 -11.83
C GLN A 212 -8.64 7.53 -11.22
N ILE A 213 -8.63 7.41 -9.88
CA ILE A 213 -8.20 6.16 -9.22
C ILE A 213 -9.13 5.00 -9.62
N LYS A 214 -10.44 5.22 -9.66
CA LYS A 214 -11.42 4.21 -10.10
C LYS A 214 -11.19 3.81 -11.56
N ALA A 215 -10.82 4.74 -12.44
CA ALA A 215 -10.43 4.42 -13.82
C ALA A 215 -9.11 3.63 -13.89
N LEU A 216 -8.09 4.02 -13.12
CA LEU A 216 -6.80 3.32 -13.01
C LEU A 216 -6.95 1.87 -12.51
N CYS A 217 -7.99 1.57 -11.72
CA CYS A 217 -8.28 0.20 -11.28
C CYS A 217 -8.54 -0.78 -12.43
N LEU A 218 -8.95 -0.27 -13.60
CA LEU A 218 -9.23 -1.03 -14.82
C LEU A 218 -8.01 -1.18 -15.74
N CYS A 219 -6.90 -0.51 -15.42
CA CYS A 219 -5.66 -0.57 -16.18
C CYS A 219 -4.72 -1.64 -15.61
N ASP A 220 -4.20 -2.50 -16.49
CA ASP A 220 -3.27 -3.54 -16.10
C ASP A 220 -1.95 -2.96 -15.61
N ASN A 221 -1.44 -3.50 -14.49
CA ASN A 221 -0.10 -3.21 -13.97
C ASN A 221 0.17 -1.72 -13.64
N VAL A 222 -0.86 -0.90 -13.44
CA VAL A 222 -0.71 0.54 -13.12
C VAL A 222 -0.89 0.81 -11.62
N LEU A 223 -1.99 0.32 -11.05
CA LEU A 223 -2.38 0.61 -9.67
C LEU A 223 -2.23 -0.63 -8.78
N SER A 224 -1.53 -0.49 -7.66
CA SER A 224 -1.33 -1.58 -6.72
C SER A 224 -2.65 -1.98 -6.03
N PRO A 225 -2.81 -3.25 -5.65
CA PRO A 225 -4.04 -3.73 -5.01
C PRO A 225 -4.33 -3.04 -3.66
N PHE A 226 -3.29 -2.54 -2.99
CA PHE A 226 -3.44 -1.86 -1.70
C PHE A 226 -4.24 -0.56 -1.82
N VAL A 227 -4.07 0.20 -2.91
CA VAL A 227 -4.90 1.40 -3.14
C VAL A 227 -6.37 1.00 -3.26
N LYS A 228 -6.66 -0.04 -4.05
CA LYS A 228 -8.02 -0.56 -4.26
C LYS A 228 -8.68 -0.94 -2.94
N THR A 229 -7.93 -1.59 -2.04
CA THR A 229 -8.41 -1.95 -0.71
C THR A 229 -8.75 -0.75 0.17
N ILE A 230 -7.93 0.32 0.15
CA ILE A 230 -8.18 1.51 0.97
C ILE A 230 -9.39 2.31 0.46
N ILE A 231 -9.57 2.42 -0.86
CA ILE A 231 -10.67 3.20 -1.44
C ILE A 231 -11.99 2.43 -1.54
N ALA A 232 -11.99 1.10 -1.49
CA ALA A 232 -13.20 0.28 -1.64
C ALA A 232 -14.39 0.67 -0.74
N PRO A 233 -14.21 1.18 0.50
CA PRO A 233 -15.32 1.66 1.33
C PRO A 233 -15.99 2.96 0.84
N PHE A 234 -15.52 3.58 -0.25
CA PHE A 234 -15.88 4.95 -0.68
C PHE A 234 -16.35 5.09 -2.15
#